data_AF-A0A9D1W120-F1
#
_entry.id   AF-A0A9D1W120-F1
#
_cell.length_a   1.000
_cell.length_b   1.000
_cell.length_c   1.000
_cell.angle_alpha   90.00
_cell.angle_beta   90.00
_cell.angle_gamma   90.00
#
_symmetry.space_group_name_H-M   'P 1'
#
loop_
_entity.id
_entity.type
_entity.pdbx_description
1 polymer ?
#
loop_
_entity_poly.entity_id
_entity_poly.type
_entity_poly.pdbx_seq_one_letter_code
_entity_poly.pdbx_strand_id
1 'polypeptide(L)'
;MIFKNAFHLTIDNFALNYKLLLYKAAVWVITFALSMAFLYAPIVTLLNSRPMAELVQLLGDFVKALTSGDTAFLSTFADSFQVSMGELVAYLQRNTPSIVLFALGLLVILLISRFLDGIGNFTFGCLIDNRLSSYAKTPFMVTCIGNLSKSALWQIVYVPVTFVYDVCSVFLCYGVFLILINIISVELIASAAALMVSATLLLAAQALKLTIFNDVVPAIVADKMRLRDALKRAFSCKAQRFGSLFSIYLVTVLLIMCVNVLFAVATFGAGLLITIPMSYLMMTCIQFVSYYDDTHKKYFLGEDNIVRPKERTNENFYDDFEL
;
A
#
# COMPACT_ATOMS: atom_id res chain seq x y z
N MET A 1 -0.51 -17.36 -17.25
CA MET A 1 0.94 -17.30 -17.54
C MET A 1 1.61 -16.09 -16.90
N ILE A 2 1.01 -14.88 -16.98
CA ILE A 2 1.53 -13.63 -16.38
C ILE A 2 1.98 -13.82 -14.92
N PHE A 3 1.12 -14.35 -14.04
CA PHE A 3 1.45 -14.57 -12.63
C PHE A 3 2.66 -15.51 -12.42
N LYS A 4 2.69 -16.66 -13.11
CA LYS A 4 3.80 -17.62 -13.05
C LYS A 4 5.12 -16.98 -13.50
N ASN A 5 5.08 -16.22 -14.60
CA ASN A 5 6.24 -15.55 -15.18
C ASN A 5 6.76 -14.44 -14.26
N ALA A 6 5.86 -13.65 -13.68
CA ALA A 6 6.21 -12.63 -12.70
C ALA A 6 6.77 -13.23 -11.40
N PHE A 7 6.25 -14.38 -10.96
CA PHE A 7 6.76 -15.09 -9.80
C PHE A 7 8.19 -15.63 -10.02
N HIS A 8 8.45 -16.23 -11.19
CA HIS A 8 9.80 -16.68 -11.57
C HIS A 8 10.79 -15.50 -11.58
N LEU A 9 10.41 -14.40 -12.24
CA LEU A 9 11.23 -13.19 -12.31
C LEU A 9 11.51 -12.60 -10.92
N THR A 10 10.55 -12.72 -10.01
CA THR A 10 10.67 -12.27 -8.61
C THR A 10 11.72 -13.08 -7.86
N ILE A 11 11.75 -14.40 -8.04
CA ILE A 11 12.75 -15.28 -7.42
C ILE A 11 14.14 -15.00 -8.00
N ASP A 12 14.26 -14.91 -9.32
CA ASP A 12 15.55 -14.69 -9.99
C ASP A 12 16.19 -13.34 -9.63
N ASN A 13 15.35 -12.36 -9.29
CA ASN A 13 15.80 -11.01 -8.92
C ASN A 13 15.64 -10.72 -7.43
N PHE A 14 15.58 -11.75 -6.57
CA PHE A 14 15.39 -11.59 -5.14
C PHE A 14 16.48 -10.71 -4.49
N ALA A 15 17.69 -10.67 -5.05
CA ALA A 15 18.75 -9.76 -4.57
C ALA A 15 18.34 -8.27 -4.63
N LEU A 16 17.43 -7.89 -5.53
CA LEU A 16 16.90 -6.52 -5.58
C LEU A 16 16.01 -6.19 -4.37
N ASN A 17 15.45 -7.20 -3.70
CA ASN A 17 14.65 -7.04 -2.49
C ASN A 17 15.44 -6.34 -1.37
N TYR A 18 16.70 -6.74 -1.16
CA TYR A 18 17.58 -6.13 -0.15
C TYR A 18 17.95 -4.69 -0.50
N LYS A 19 18.12 -4.37 -1.78
CA LYS A 19 18.36 -2.99 -2.22
C LYS A 19 17.14 -2.10 -1.97
N LEU A 20 15.95 -2.63 -2.22
CA LEU A 20 14.69 -1.95 -1.94
C LEU A 20 14.48 -1.76 -0.43
N LEU A 21 14.79 -2.77 0.38
CA LEU A 21 14.76 -2.67 1.84
C LEU A 21 15.64 -1.52 2.33
N LEU A 22 16.90 -1.46 1.89
CA LEU A 22 17.83 -0.40 2.30
C LEU A 22 17.33 0.98 1.91
N TYR A 23 16.77 1.12 0.69
CA TYR A 23 16.16 2.37 0.25
C TYR A 23 14.97 2.75 1.15
N LYS A 24 14.06 1.81 1.41
CA LYS A 24 12.88 2.04 2.27
C LYS A 24 13.26 2.37 3.71
N ALA A 25 14.28 1.71 4.26
CA ALA A 25 14.81 2.02 5.57
C ALA A 25 15.33 3.47 5.63
N ALA A 26 16.05 3.93 4.60
CA ALA A 26 16.48 5.33 4.53
C ALA A 26 15.29 6.29 4.46
N VAL A 27 14.26 5.97 3.67
CA VAL A 27 13.02 6.77 3.63
C VAL A 27 12.33 6.80 4.98
N TRP A 28 12.22 5.67 5.69
CA TRP A 28 11.64 5.61 7.04
C TRP A 28 12.42 6.46 8.04
N VAL A 29 13.75 6.45 7.99
CA VAL A 29 14.59 7.31 8.85
C VAL A 29 14.31 8.79 8.56
N ILE A 30 14.22 9.18 7.30
CA ILE A 30 13.90 10.57 6.90
C ILE A 30 12.49 10.94 7.38
N THR A 31 11.50 10.09 7.14
CA THR A 31 10.12 10.33 7.57
C THR A 31 10.01 10.41 9.09
N PHE A 32 10.72 9.57 9.83
CA PHE A 32 10.77 9.60 11.29
C PHE A 32 11.43 10.88 11.81
N ALA A 33 12.54 11.29 11.21
CA ALA A 33 13.22 12.54 11.55
C ALA A 33 12.33 13.77 11.29
N LEU A 34 11.64 13.81 10.15
CA LEU A 34 10.66 14.87 9.84
C LEU A 34 9.48 14.84 10.81
N SER A 35 8.96 13.66 11.14
CA SER A 35 7.90 13.49 12.13
C SER A 35 8.33 14.03 13.49
N MET A 36 9.54 13.70 13.96
CA MET A 36 10.07 14.22 15.22
C MET A 36 10.29 15.74 15.15
N ALA A 37 10.80 16.28 14.04
CA ALA A 37 11.05 17.72 13.92
C ALA A 37 9.76 18.56 13.92
N PHE A 38 8.72 18.12 13.20
CA PHE A 38 7.52 18.92 12.96
C PHE A 38 6.33 18.53 13.84
N LEU A 39 6.21 17.27 14.26
CA LEU A 39 5.07 16.78 15.03
C LEU A 39 5.33 16.76 16.53
N TYR A 40 6.59 16.79 16.99
CA TYR A 40 6.90 16.69 18.41
C TYR A 40 6.28 17.83 19.24
N ALA A 41 6.45 19.08 18.81
CA ALA A 41 5.92 20.25 19.53
C ALA A 41 4.38 20.18 19.73
N PRO A 42 3.56 20.00 18.67
CA PRO A 42 2.11 19.87 18.86
C PRO A 42 1.73 18.61 19.65
N ILE A 43 2.40 17.48 19.43
CA ILE A 43 2.13 16.24 20.19
C ILE A 43 2.37 16.45 21.69
N VAL A 44 3.49 17.05 22.08
CA VAL A 44 3.84 17.27 23.48
C VAL A 44 2.89 18.26 24.14
N THR A 45 2.46 19.31 23.43
CA THR A 45 1.46 20.25 23.96
C THR A 45 0.08 19.60 24.18
N LEU A 46 -0.27 18.59 23.38
CA LEU A 46 -1.49 17.81 23.55
C LEU A 46 -1.35 16.78 24.67
N LEU A 47 -0.23 16.05 24.72
CA LEU A 47 0.04 15.02 25.73
C LEU A 47 0.24 15.57 27.13
N ASN A 48 0.90 16.72 27.29
CA ASN A 48 1.13 17.35 28.60
C ASN A 48 -0.01 18.29 29.03
N SER A 49 -1.16 18.22 28.35
CA SER A 49 -2.33 18.96 28.77
C SER A 49 -2.91 18.36 30.06
N ARG A 50 -3.38 19.22 30.97
CA ARG A 50 -4.06 18.81 32.21
C ARG A 50 -5.13 17.71 32.00
N PRO A 51 -6.06 17.83 31.02
CA PRO A 51 -7.07 16.79 30.81
C PRO A 51 -6.48 15.45 30.36
N MET A 52 -5.36 15.44 29.63
CA MET A 52 -4.72 14.19 29.22
C MET A 52 -3.98 13.52 30.38
N ALA A 53 -3.36 14.31 31.26
CA ALA A 53 -2.74 13.80 32.48
C ALA A 53 -3.78 13.17 33.43
N GLU A 54 -4.94 13.81 33.58
CA GLU A 54 -6.05 13.29 34.39
C GLU A 54 -6.61 11.98 33.82
N LEU A 55 -6.73 11.85 32.50
CA LEU A 55 -7.13 10.58 31.85
C LEU A 55 -6.11 9.46 32.04
N VAL A 56 -4.82 9.76 31.88
CA VAL A 56 -3.75 8.77 32.10
C VAL A 56 -3.72 8.32 33.56
N GLN A 57 -3.94 9.25 34.49
CA GLN A 57 -4.05 8.94 35.91
C GLN A 57 -5.28 8.07 36.20
N LEU A 58 -6.45 8.42 35.64
CA LEU A 58 -7.69 7.65 35.79
C LEU A 58 -7.54 6.22 35.24
N LEU A 59 -6.86 6.04 34.10
CA LEU A 59 -6.54 4.72 33.54
C LEU A 59 -5.55 3.95 34.42
N GLY A 60 -4.54 4.62 34.98
CA GLY A 60 -3.60 4.02 35.91
C GLY A 60 -4.29 3.56 37.21
N ASP A 61 -5.21 4.37 37.73
CA ASP A 61 -5.97 4.07 38.93
C ASP A 61 -7.04 2.99 38.68
N PHE A 62 -7.58 2.90 37.45
CA PHE A 62 -8.42 1.77 37.02
C PHE A 62 -7.64 0.45 37.00
N VAL A 63 -6.42 0.43 36.45
CA VAL A 63 -5.58 -0.77 36.45
C VAL A 63 -5.24 -1.18 37.88
N LYS A 64 -4.91 -0.22 38.76
CA LYS A 64 -4.70 -0.49 40.19
C LYS A 64 -5.95 -1.07 40.86
N ALA A 65 -7.11 -0.44 40.66
CA ALA A 65 -8.40 -0.88 41.21
C ALA A 65 -8.80 -2.28 40.74
N LEU A 66 -8.50 -2.62 39.48
CA LEU A 66 -8.70 -3.97 38.93
C LEU A 66 -7.81 -5.02 39.62
N THR A 67 -6.57 -4.65 39.93
CA THR A 67 -5.63 -5.53 40.65
C THR A 67 -5.88 -5.60 42.16
N SER A 68 -6.45 -4.56 42.76
CA SER A 68 -6.72 -4.48 44.20
C SER A 68 -8.14 -4.89 44.59
N GLY A 69 -9.05 -5.08 43.62
CA GLY A 69 -10.44 -5.48 43.86
C GLY A 69 -11.33 -4.38 44.42
N ASP A 70 -11.02 -3.10 44.14
CA ASP A 70 -11.81 -1.96 44.64
C ASP A 70 -13.08 -1.77 43.79
N THR A 71 -14.17 -2.38 44.24
CA THR A 71 -15.47 -2.37 43.54
C THR A 71 -16.18 -1.01 43.60
N ALA A 72 -15.80 -0.12 44.52
CA ALA A 72 -16.39 1.22 44.66
C ALA A 72 -15.82 2.20 43.63
N PHE A 73 -14.52 2.08 43.32
CA PHE A 73 -13.91 2.85 42.22
C PHE A 73 -14.39 2.36 40.85
N LEU A 74 -14.50 1.04 40.65
CA LEU A 74 -14.92 0.45 39.38
C LEU A 74 -16.35 0.81 38.97
N SER A 75 -17.27 0.99 39.94
CA SER A 75 -18.65 1.41 39.66
C SER A 75 -18.76 2.89 39.26
N THR A 76 -17.84 3.74 39.74
CA THR A 76 -17.83 5.20 39.47
C THR A 76 -16.90 5.58 38.31
N PHE A 77 -16.10 4.62 37.81
CA PHE A 77 -15.14 4.82 36.74
C PHE A 77 -15.80 5.25 35.43
N ALA A 78 -16.93 4.66 35.05
CA ALA A 78 -17.62 4.98 33.80
C ALA A 78 -18.03 6.46 33.75
N ASP A 79 -18.61 6.98 34.83
CA ASP A 79 -19.02 8.39 34.93
C ASP A 79 -17.80 9.32 34.96
N SER A 80 -16.78 8.99 35.75
CA SER A 80 -15.54 9.79 35.87
C SER A 80 -14.75 9.82 34.56
N PHE A 81 -14.76 8.71 33.81
CA PHE A 81 -14.14 8.60 32.50
C PHE A 81 -14.91 9.41 31.45
N GLN A 82 -16.24 9.39 31.47
CA GLN A 82 -17.06 10.17 30.55
C GLN A 82 -16.90 11.68 30.77
N VAL A 83 -16.79 12.13 32.03
CA VAL A 83 -16.49 13.53 32.38
C VAL A 83 -15.10 13.94 31.90
N SER A 84 -14.08 13.14 32.22
CA SER A 84 -12.69 13.41 31.79
C SER A 84 -12.54 13.41 30.26
N MET A 85 -13.29 12.53 29.57
CA MET A 85 -13.38 12.53 28.11
C MET A 85 -14.07 13.78 27.57
N GLY A 86 -15.14 14.24 28.20
CA GLY A 86 -15.82 15.49 27.83
C GLY A 86 -14.90 16.70 27.96
N GLU A 87 -14.09 16.76 29.01
CA GLU A 87 -13.11 17.83 29.23
C GLU A 87 -11.95 17.80 28.23
N LEU A 88 -11.46 16.61 27.87
CA LEU A 88 -10.48 16.46 26.78
C LEU A 88 -11.08 16.93 25.44
N VAL A 89 -12.31 16.55 25.12
CA VAL A 89 -12.99 16.99 23.89
C VAL A 89 -13.16 18.51 23.88
N ALA A 90 -13.57 19.12 24.99
CA ALA A 90 -13.69 20.57 25.10
C ALA A 90 -12.33 21.28 24.96
N TYR A 91 -11.26 20.70 25.52
CA TYR A 91 -9.90 21.20 25.37
C TYR A 91 -9.39 21.10 23.93
N LEU A 92 -9.72 20.01 23.23
CA LEU A 92 -9.40 19.83 21.82
C LEU A 92 -10.16 20.84 20.94
N GLN A 93 -11.45 21.06 21.20
CA GLN A 93 -12.24 22.09 20.52
C GLN A 93 -11.65 23.49 20.72
N ARG A 94 -11.15 23.80 21.92
CA ARG A 94 -10.52 25.08 22.24
C ARG A 94 -9.14 25.26 21.58
N ASN A 95 -8.41 24.17 21.36
CA ASN A 95 -7.10 24.14 20.70
C ASN A 95 -7.16 23.68 19.24
N THR A 96 -8.27 23.95 18.55
CA THR A 96 -8.47 23.63 17.13
C THR A 96 -7.29 24.05 16.24
N PRO A 97 -6.65 25.23 16.40
CA PRO A 97 -5.51 25.63 15.56
C PRO A 97 -4.32 24.66 15.66
N SER A 98 -3.97 24.21 16.87
CA SER A 98 -2.85 23.29 17.09
C SER A 98 -3.13 21.89 16.53
N ILE A 99 -4.39 21.45 16.59
CA ILE A 99 -4.83 20.17 16.01
C ILE A 99 -4.80 20.24 14.47
N VAL A 100 -5.28 21.34 13.90
CA VAL A 100 -5.24 21.55 12.44
C VAL A 100 -3.79 21.61 11.95
N LEU A 101 -2.90 22.30 12.65
CA LEU A 101 -1.47 22.33 12.32
C LEU A 101 -0.82 20.95 12.43
N PHE A 102 -1.16 20.19 13.47
CA PHE A 102 -0.71 18.81 13.62
C PHE A 102 -1.20 17.91 12.48
N ALA A 103 -2.49 17.95 12.17
CA ALA A 103 -3.10 17.15 11.10
C ALA A 103 -2.53 17.54 9.72
N LEU A 104 -2.35 18.83 9.45
CA LEU A 104 -1.74 19.34 8.23
C LEU A 104 -0.27 18.90 8.12
N GLY A 105 0.50 19.02 9.21
CA GLY A 105 1.89 18.57 9.26
C GLY A 105 2.00 17.06 9.00
N LEU A 106 1.14 16.26 9.63
CA LEU A 106 1.09 14.82 9.44
C LEU A 106 0.72 14.47 7.99
N LEU A 107 -0.27 15.15 7.41
CA LEU A 107 -0.64 14.96 6.00
C LEU A 107 0.52 15.28 5.05
N VAL A 108 1.22 16.39 5.26
CA VAL A 108 2.38 16.78 4.44
C VAL A 108 3.49 15.72 4.55
N ILE A 109 3.80 15.25 5.76
CA ILE A 109 4.83 14.23 5.97
C ILE A 109 4.44 12.91 5.30
N LEU A 110 3.16 12.50 5.40
CA LEU A 110 2.67 11.30 4.72
C LEU A 110 2.79 11.42 3.19
N LEU A 111 2.49 12.60 2.62
CA LEU A 111 2.66 12.85 1.19
C LEU A 111 4.14 12.81 0.78
N ILE A 112 5.03 13.40 1.57
CA ILE A 112 6.49 13.33 1.33
C ILE A 112 6.98 11.89 1.40
N SER A 113 6.59 11.13 2.43
CA SER A 113 6.98 9.71 2.57
C SER A 113 6.49 8.90 1.38
N ARG A 114 5.24 9.08 0.96
CA ARG A 114 4.67 8.41 -0.22
C ARG A 114 5.39 8.79 -1.51
N PHE A 115 5.77 10.06 -1.65
CA PHE A 115 6.52 10.56 -2.80
C PHE A 115 7.91 9.91 -2.88
N LEU A 116 8.65 9.87 -1.78
CA LEU A 116 9.97 9.23 -1.71
C LEU A 116 9.88 7.72 -1.97
N ASP A 117 8.96 7.03 -1.31
CA ASP A 117 8.70 5.60 -1.56
C ASP A 117 8.37 5.33 -3.03
N GLY A 118 7.58 6.21 -3.65
CA GLY A 118 7.20 6.14 -5.04
C GLY A 118 8.39 6.23 -6.00
N ILE A 119 9.43 7.01 -5.65
CA ILE A 119 10.66 7.10 -6.46
C ILE A 119 11.42 5.77 -6.45
N GLY A 120 11.52 5.13 -5.29
CA GLY A 120 12.11 3.80 -5.17
C GLY A 120 11.37 2.75 -6.02
N ASN A 121 10.04 2.74 -5.93
CA ASN A 121 9.20 1.81 -6.70
C ASN A 121 9.33 2.02 -8.23
N PHE A 122 9.42 3.28 -8.69
CA PHE A 122 9.62 3.56 -10.10
C PHE A 122 11.01 3.11 -10.59
N THR A 123 12.05 3.39 -9.80
CA THR A 123 13.42 2.93 -10.07
C THR A 123 13.48 1.41 -10.18
N PHE A 124 12.73 0.72 -9.33
CA PHE A 124 12.59 -0.73 -9.39
C PHE A 124 12.00 -1.20 -10.71
N GLY A 125 10.96 -0.52 -11.20
CA GLY A 125 10.42 -0.74 -12.54
C GLY A 125 11.47 -0.62 -13.65
N CYS A 126 12.34 0.40 -13.59
CA CYS A 126 13.46 0.53 -14.54
C CYS A 126 14.46 -0.63 -14.45
N LEU A 127 14.74 -1.14 -13.25
CA LEU A 127 15.64 -2.28 -13.09
C LEU A 127 15.04 -3.57 -13.64
N ILE A 128 13.75 -3.79 -13.43
CA ILE A 128 13.02 -4.93 -14.00
C ILE A 128 12.96 -4.82 -15.53
N ASP A 129 12.72 -3.63 -16.08
CA ASP A 129 12.74 -3.40 -17.52
C ASP A 129 14.10 -3.71 -18.15
N ASN A 130 15.19 -3.26 -17.54
CA ASN A 130 16.55 -3.56 -17.99
C ASN A 130 16.84 -5.08 -18.00
N ARG A 131 16.26 -5.82 -17.05
CA ARG A 131 16.34 -7.28 -16.99
C ARG A 131 15.48 -7.94 -18.06
N LEU A 132 14.25 -7.48 -18.26
CA LEU A 132 13.32 -8.04 -19.24
C LEU A 132 13.74 -7.75 -20.68
N SER A 133 14.29 -6.57 -20.97
CA SER A 133 14.65 -6.15 -22.33
C SER A 133 16.03 -6.62 -22.79
N SER A 134 17.01 -6.68 -21.88
CA SER A 134 18.41 -6.95 -22.26
C SER A 134 19.18 -7.77 -21.22
N TYR A 135 18.51 -8.33 -20.22
CA TYR A 135 19.12 -9.06 -19.09
C TYR A 135 20.23 -8.27 -18.35
N ALA A 136 20.21 -6.93 -18.44
CA ALA A 136 21.30 -6.07 -17.99
C ALA A 136 21.27 -5.82 -16.47
N LYS A 137 22.39 -6.08 -15.80
CA LYS A 137 22.59 -5.78 -14.37
C LYS A 137 23.00 -4.31 -14.19
N THR A 138 22.03 -3.45 -13.88
CA THR A 138 22.30 -2.03 -13.60
C THR A 138 22.30 -1.74 -12.10
N PRO A 139 23.21 -0.87 -11.61
CA PRO A 139 23.25 -0.49 -10.20
C PRO A 139 22.08 0.42 -9.82
N PHE A 140 21.45 0.14 -8.66
CA PHE A 140 20.22 0.81 -8.21
C PHE A 140 20.35 2.34 -8.14
N MET A 141 21.44 2.85 -7.53
CA MET A 141 21.58 4.28 -7.29
C MET A 141 21.78 5.09 -8.58
N VAL A 142 22.51 4.52 -9.55
CA VAL A 142 22.69 5.14 -10.88
C VAL A 142 21.36 5.21 -11.62
N THR A 143 20.58 4.13 -11.58
CA THR A 143 19.24 4.10 -12.19
C THR A 143 18.27 5.06 -11.51
N CYS A 144 18.36 5.20 -10.18
CA CYS A 144 17.57 6.13 -9.38
C CYS A 144 17.84 7.58 -9.79
N ILE A 145 19.12 7.99 -9.81
CA ILE A 145 19.53 9.34 -10.17
C ILE A 145 19.23 9.63 -11.65
N GLY A 146 19.55 8.69 -12.54
CA GLY A 146 19.34 8.85 -13.99
C GLY A 146 17.87 8.99 -14.39
N ASN A 147 16.94 8.44 -13.60
CA ASN A 147 15.50 8.52 -13.85
C ASN A 147 14.75 9.40 -12.84
N LEU A 148 15.46 10.16 -11.98
CA LEU A 148 14.85 10.93 -10.90
C LEU A 148 13.82 11.94 -11.42
N SER A 149 14.12 12.62 -12.54
CA SER A 149 13.21 13.62 -13.13
C SER A 149 11.91 12.99 -13.63
N LYS A 150 12.00 11.88 -14.38
CA LYS A 150 10.83 11.15 -14.86
C LYS A 150 10.02 10.54 -13.71
N SER A 151 10.70 9.99 -12.73
CA SER A 151 10.09 9.44 -11.53
C SER A 151 9.38 10.53 -10.72
N ALA A 152 10.01 11.68 -10.52
CA ALA A 152 9.42 12.79 -9.77
C ALA A 152 8.18 13.33 -10.49
N LEU A 153 8.23 13.51 -11.81
CA LEU A 153 7.07 13.93 -12.61
C LEU A 153 5.90 12.96 -12.49
N TRP A 154 6.17 11.64 -12.53
CA TRP A 154 5.15 10.63 -12.29
C TRP A 154 4.56 10.73 -10.89
N GLN A 155 5.41 10.81 -9.86
CA GLN A 155 4.97 10.81 -8.47
C GLN A 155 4.21 12.09 -8.08
N ILE A 156 4.50 13.24 -8.69
CA ILE A 156 3.73 14.47 -8.48
C ILE A 156 2.25 14.29 -8.88
N VAL A 157 1.97 13.51 -9.92
CA VAL A 157 0.59 13.23 -10.36
C VAL A 157 0.01 12.02 -9.64
N TYR A 158 0.79 10.96 -9.50
CA TYR A 158 0.34 9.70 -8.94
C TYR A 158 0.00 9.80 -7.44
N VAL A 159 0.85 10.45 -6.63
CA VAL A 159 0.66 10.50 -5.17
C VAL A 159 -0.63 11.20 -4.77
N PRO A 160 -0.98 12.40 -5.28
CA PRO A 160 -2.25 13.05 -4.94
C PRO A 160 -3.47 12.27 -5.42
N VAL A 161 -3.45 11.76 -6.65
CA VAL A 161 -4.58 10.99 -7.22
C VAL A 161 -4.83 9.72 -6.40
N THR A 162 -3.77 9.00 -6.05
CA THR A 162 -3.88 7.79 -5.24
C THR A 162 -4.22 8.07 -3.79
N PHE A 163 -3.79 9.21 -3.23
CA PHE A 163 -4.20 9.63 -1.90
C PHE A 163 -5.70 9.90 -1.83
N VAL A 164 -6.26 10.67 -2.79
CA VAL A 164 -7.71 10.90 -2.88
C VAL A 164 -8.46 9.59 -3.05
N TYR A 165 -7.98 8.71 -3.95
CA TYR A 165 -8.57 7.38 -4.14
C TYR A 165 -8.57 6.57 -2.84
N ASP A 166 -7.45 6.51 -2.13
CA ASP A 166 -7.32 5.74 -0.89
C ASP A 166 -8.27 6.29 0.19
N VAL A 167 -8.33 7.61 0.38
CA VAL A 167 -9.27 8.25 1.32
C VAL A 167 -10.72 7.93 0.96
N CYS A 168 -11.10 8.09 -0.31
CA CYS A 168 -12.45 7.75 -0.78
C CYS A 168 -12.77 6.26 -0.57
N SER A 169 -11.81 5.36 -0.83
CA SER A 169 -11.99 3.92 -0.65
C SER A 169 -12.22 3.56 0.82
N VAL A 170 -11.48 4.18 1.74
CA VAL A 170 -11.64 3.99 3.19
C VAL A 170 -12.99 4.52 3.66
N PHE A 171 -13.39 5.71 3.20
CA PHE A 171 -14.68 6.30 3.54
C PHE A 171 -15.85 5.43 3.07
N LEU A 172 -15.76 4.91 1.84
CA LEU A 172 -16.77 4.00 1.27
C LEU A 172 -16.85 2.71 2.10
N CYS A 173 -15.70 2.10 2.43
CA CYS A 173 -15.67 0.86 3.21
C CYS A 173 -16.18 1.06 4.64
N TYR A 174 -15.88 2.20 5.26
CA TYR A 174 -16.43 2.57 6.56
C TYR A 174 -17.95 2.78 6.50
N GLY A 175 -18.46 3.44 5.47
CA GLY A 175 -19.91 3.59 5.26
C GLY A 175 -20.62 2.24 5.12
N VAL A 176 -20.07 1.33 4.32
CA VAL A 176 -20.60 -0.04 4.16
C VAL A 176 -20.57 -0.81 5.49
N PHE A 177 -19.50 -0.66 6.27
CA PHE A 177 -19.38 -1.28 7.59
C PHE A 177 -20.48 -0.83 8.56
N LEU A 178 -20.74 0.48 8.63
CA LEU A 178 -21.81 1.03 9.49
C LEU A 178 -23.20 0.55 9.08
N ILE A 179 -23.46 0.49 7.76
CA ILE A 179 -24.74 0.00 7.23
C ILE A 179 -24.95 -1.47 7.60
N LEU A 180 -23.92 -2.32 7.45
CA LEU A 180 -24.03 -3.75 7.73
C LEU A 180 -24.27 -4.05 9.23
N ILE A 181 -23.65 -3.29 10.13
CA ILE A 181 -23.87 -3.45 11.58
C ILE A 181 -25.31 -3.09 11.97
N ASN A 182 -25.94 -2.11 11.30
CA ASN A 182 -27.29 -1.69 11.62
C ASN A 182 -28.37 -2.71 11.20
N ILE A 183 -28.08 -3.54 10.18
CA ILE A 183 -29.06 -4.47 9.57
C ILE A 183 -29.20 -5.78 10.35
N ILE A 184 -28.15 -6.24 11.05
CA ILE A 184 -28.10 -7.58 11.63
C ILE A 184 -28.37 -7.52 13.14
N SER A 185 -29.35 -8.28 13.60
CA SER A 185 -29.83 -8.28 14.99
C SER A 185 -28.91 -8.98 16.00
N VAL A 186 -27.92 -9.77 15.55
CA VAL A 186 -26.93 -10.45 16.40
C VAL A 186 -25.57 -9.75 16.29
N GLU A 187 -25.20 -8.97 17.31
CA GLU A 187 -24.03 -8.06 17.29
C GLU A 187 -22.69 -8.75 16.95
N LEU A 188 -22.45 -9.96 17.47
CA LEU A 188 -21.18 -10.68 17.23
C LEU A 188 -21.05 -11.17 15.78
N ILE A 189 -22.14 -11.68 15.20
CA ILE A 189 -22.15 -12.17 13.82
C ILE A 189 -22.16 -10.99 12.86
N ALA A 190 -22.89 -9.92 13.20
CA ALA A 190 -22.94 -8.67 12.45
C ALA A 190 -21.56 -8.05 12.30
N SER A 191 -20.84 -7.88 13.40
CA SER A 191 -19.52 -7.25 13.43
C SER A 191 -18.48 -8.07 12.66
N ALA A 192 -18.46 -9.40 12.84
CA ALA A 192 -17.55 -10.28 12.12
C ALA A 192 -17.82 -10.27 10.60
N ALA A 193 -19.09 -10.41 10.19
CA ALA A 193 -19.47 -10.40 8.78
C ALA A 193 -19.21 -9.03 8.13
N ALA A 194 -19.54 -7.93 8.83
CA ALA A 194 -19.28 -6.57 8.36
C ALA A 194 -17.77 -6.32 8.18
N LEU A 195 -16.93 -6.82 9.08
CA LEU A 195 -15.48 -6.71 8.98
C LEU A 195 -14.95 -7.50 7.78
N MET A 196 -15.42 -8.74 7.56
CA MET A 196 -15.00 -9.54 6.41
C MET A 196 -15.38 -8.90 5.07
N VAL A 197 -16.61 -8.39 4.96
CA VAL A 197 -17.11 -7.74 3.73
C VAL A 197 -16.36 -6.44 3.47
N SER A 198 -16.18 -5.60 4.49
CA SER A 198 -15.44 -4.33 4.35
C SER A 198 -13.96 -4.55 4.04
N ALA A 199 -13.31 -5.54 4.64
CA ALA A 199 -11.94 -5.93 4.30
C ALA A 199 -11.84 -6.41 2.85
N THR A 200 -12.77 -7.26 2.40
CA THR A 200 -12.82 -7.74 1.01
C THR A 200 -13.01 -6.58 0.03
N LEU A 201 -13.87 -5.63 0.36
CA LEU A 201 -14.11 -4.43 -0.45
C LEU A 201 -12.86 -3.54 -0.54
N LEU A 202 -12.12 -3.38 0.56
CA LEU A 202 -10.85 -2.66 0.56
C LEU A 202 -9.81 -3.35 -0.34
N LEU A 203 -9.68 -4.67 -0.27
CA LEU A 203 -8.76 -5.42 -1.13
C LEU A 203 -9.15 -5.31 -2.61
N ALA A 204 -10.45 -5.37 -2.90
CA ALA A 204 -10.97 -5.18 -4.26
C ALA A 204 -10.68 -3.76 -4.77
N ALA A 205 -10.84 -2.72 -3.95
CA ALA A 205 -10.49 -1.34 -4.31
C ALA A 205 -8.98 -1.20 -4.59
N GLN A 206 -8.11 -1.82 -3.78
CA GLN A 206 -6.67 -1.80 -4.03
C GLN A 206 -6.31 -2.54 -5.34
N ALA A 207 -6.93 -3.68 -5.61
CA ALA A 207 -6.77 -4.39 -6.88
C ALA A 207 -7.24 -3.55 -8.08
N LEU A 208 -8.35 -2.81 -7.93
CA LEU A 208 -8.86 -1.91 -8.96
C LEU A 208 -7.85 -0.81 -9.29
N LYS A 209 -7.31 -0.14 -8.25
CA LYS A 209 -6.26 0.87 -8.39
C LYS A 209 -5.04 0.32 -9.13
N LEU A 210 -4.55 -0.85 -8.73
CA LEU A 210 -3.40 -1.49 -9.38
C LEU A 210 -3.68 -1.85 -10.84
N THR A 211 -4.91 -2.27 -11.15
CA THR A 211 -5.33 -2.62 -12.51
C THR A 211 -5.38 -1.39 -13.43
N ILE A 212 -5.93 -0.28 -12.94
CA ILE A 212 -6.02 0.97 -13.71
C ILE A 212 -4.62 1.53 -14.00
N PHE A 213 -3.73 1.55 -13.00
CA PHE A 213 -2.40 2.13 -13.17
C PHE A 213 -1.35 1.15 -13.71
N ASN A 214 -1.73 -0.09 -14.02
CA ASN A 214 -0.84 -1.17 -14.45
C ASN A 214 0.11 -0.78 -15.59
N ASP A 215 -0.44 -0.15 -16.63
CA ASP A 215 0.29 0.11 -17.88
C ASP A 215 1.11 1.41 -17.85
N VAL A 216 0.91 2.28 -16.85
CA VAL A 216 1.51 3.63 -16.88
C VAL A 216 3.01 3.59 -16.65
N VAL A 217 3.47 2.90 -15.60
CA VAL A 217 4.90 2.81 -15.27
C VAL A 217 5.66 2.05 -16.37
N PRO A 218 5.22 0.87 -16.84
CA PRO A 218 5.87 0.18 -17.95
C PRO A 218 5.90 1.01 -19.25
N ALA A 219 4.85 1.76 -19.59
CA ALA A 219 4.85 2.59 -20.80
C ALA A 219 5.85 3.76 -20.74
N ILE A 220 6.04 4.38 -19.56
CA ILE A 220 7.03 5.45 -19.37
C ILE A 220 8.46 4.90 -19.40
N VAL A 221 8.66 3.71 -18.84
CA VAL A 221 9.99 3.10 -18.70
C VAL A 221 10.41 2.40 -20.00
N ALA A 222 9.62 1.44 -20.49
CA ALA A 222 9.96 0.59 -21.62
C ALA A 222 9.80 1.30 -22.98
N ASP A 223 8.75 2.12 -23.14
CA ASP A 223 8.45 2.82 -24.40
C ASP A 223 8.85 4.31 -24.39
N LYS A 224 9.41 4.80 -23.27
CA LYS A 224 9.82 6.22 -23.11
C LYS A 224 8.69 7.20 -23.46
N MET A 225 7.42 6.80 -23.30
CA MET A 225 6.27 7.63 -23.63
C MET A 225 6.18 8.85 -22.71
N ARG A 226 5.56 9.93 -23.21
CA ARG A 226 5.23 11.08 -22.37
C ARG A 226 4.15 10.66 -21.36
N LEU A 227 4.20 11.25 -20.16
CA LEU A 227 3.28 10.94 -19.05
C LEU A 227 1.80 10.97 -19.46
N ARG A 228 1.40 11.95 -20.28
CA ARG A 228 0.02 12.09 -20.76
C ARG A 228 -0.41 10.93 -21.65
N ASP A 229 0.47 10.45 -22.51
CA ASP A 229 0.17 9.38 -23.45
C ASP A 229 0.13 8.02 -22.74
N ALA A 230 1.01 7.82 -21.75
CA ALA A 230 0.98 6.67 -20.86
C ALA A 230 -0.33 6.60 -20.04
N LEU A 231 -0.80 7.74 -19.50
CA LEU A 231 -2.09 7.81 -18.80
C LEU A 231 -3.26 7.51 -19.72
N LYS A 232 -3.30 8.09 -20.92
CA LYS A 232 -4.35 7.78 -21.91
C LYS A 232 -4.40 6.30 -22.23
N ARG A 233 -3.24 5.67 -22.39
CA ARG A 233 -3.13 4.23 -22.67
C ARG A 233 -3.72 3.39 -21.55
N ALA A 234 -3.42 3.73 -20.31
CA ALA A 234 -3.94 3.04 -19.13
C ALA A 234 -5.48 3.10 -19.04
N PHE A 235 -6.08 4.23 -19.41
CA PHE A 235 -7.54 4.37 -19.47
C PHE A 235 -8.18 3.77 -20.73
N SER A 236 -7.42 3.52 -21.80
CA SER A 236 -7.93 2.88 -23.03
C SER A 236 -7.93 1.35 -23.02
N CYS A 237 -7.75 0.73 -21.84
CA CYS A 237 -7.62 -0.72 -21.73
C CYS A 237 -8.93 -1.43 -22.10
N LYS A 238 -8.86 -2.49 -22.93
CA LYS A 238 -10.05 -3.26 -23.35
C LYS A 238 -10.69 -3.95 -22.14
N ALA A 239 -12.03 -3.93 -22.05
CA ALA A 239 -12.77 -4.48 -20.91
C ALA A 239 -12.44 -5.96 -20.60
N GLN A 240 -12.19 -6.78 -21.61
CA GLN A 240 -11.81 -8.18 -21.44
C GLN A 240 -10.43 -8.35 -20.78
N ARG A 241 -9.46 -7.49 -21.11
CA ARG A 241 -8.13 -7.46 -20.49
C ARG A 241 -8.22 -6.93 -19.06
N PHE A 242 -9.06 -5.91 -18.84
CA PHE A 242 -9.31 -5.36 -17.51
C PHE A 242 -9.79 -6.41 -16.51
N GLY A 243 -10.78 -7.24 -16.88
CA GLY A 243 -11.28 -8.30 -16.00
C GLY A 243 -10.23 -9.36 -15.65
N SER A 244 -9.42 -9.76 -16.64
CA SER A 244 -8.33 -10.72 -16.40
C SER A 244 -7.23 -10.16 -15.49
N LEU A 245 -6.83 -8.90 -15.69
CA LEU A 245 -5.83 -8.23 -14.86
C LEU A 245 -6.34 -7.98 -13.44
N PHE A 246 -7.60 -7.56 -13.31
CA PHE A 246 -8.24 -7.36 -12.02
C PHE A 246 -8.24 -8.66 -11.19
N SER A 247 -8.59 -9.79 -11.80
CA SER A 247 -8.55 -11.09 -11.12
C SER A 247 -7.13 -11.46 -10.66
N ILE A 248 -6.11 -11.25 -11.51
CA ILE A 248 -4.70 -11.51 -11.15
C ILE A 248 -4.28 -10.62 -9.98
N TYR A 249 -4.61 -9.33 -10.01
CA TYR A 249 -4.28 -8.40 -8.93
C TYR A 249 -5.01 -8.72 -7.63
N LEU A 250 -6.29 -9.08 -7.70
CA LEU A 250 -7.08 -9.46 -6.53
C LEU A 250 -6.48 -10.68 -5.84
N VAL A 251 -6.17 -11.74 -6.60
CA VAL A 251 -5.53 -12.95 -6.07
C VAL A 251 -4.15 -12.63 -5.49
N THR A 252 -3.35 -11.80 -6.19
CA THR A 252 -2.01 -11.43 -5.73
C THR A 252 -2.06 -10.62 -4.43
N VAL A 253 -2.96 -9.63 -4.33
CA VAL A 253 -3.14 -8.81 -3.13
C VAL A 253 -3.60 -9.66 -1.95
N LEU A 254 -4.52 -10.60 -2.17
CA LEU A 254 -4.97 -11.54 -1.15
C LEU A 254 -3.81 -12.43 -0.66
N LEU A 255 -3.03 -13.00 -1.58
CA LEU A 255 -1.87 -13.81 -1.25
C LEU A 255 -0.84 -13.00 -0.44
N ILE A 256 -0.52 -11.78 -0.89
CA ILE A 256 0.38 -10.85 -0.19
C ILE A 256 -0.13 -10.56 1.23
N MET A 257 -1.43 -10.33 1.41
CA MET A 257 -2.03 -10.13 2.72
C MET A 257 -1.84 -11.38 3.61
N CYS A 258 -2.20 -12.56 3.11
CA CYS A 258 -2.08 -13.82 3.86
C CYS A 258 -0.63 -14.09 4.28
N VAL A 259 0.33 -13.93 3.36
CA VAL A 259 1.75 -14.12 3.64
C VAL A 259 2.23 -13.11 4.67
N ASN A 260 1.94 -11.82 4.50
CA ASN A 260 2.38 -10.79 5.45
C ASN A 260 1.79 -11.01 6.85
N VAL A 261 0.50 -11.35 6.96
CA VAL A 261 -0.14 -11.64 8.26
C VAL A 261 0.47 -12.87 8.91
N LEU A 262 0.71 -13.95 8.15
CA LEU A 262 1.33 -15.16 8.65
C LEU A 262 2.74 -14.88 9.19
N PHE A 263 3.57 -14.17 8.43
CA PHE A 263 4.92 -13.82 8.88
C PHE A 263 4.91 -12.82 10.05
N ALA A 264 3.96 -11.88 10.08
CA ALA A 264 3.80 -10.97 11.21
C ALA A 264 3.57 -11.72 12.52
N VAL A 265 2.65 -12.69 12.52
CA VAL A 265 2.31 -13.48 13.71
C VAL A 265 3.40 -14.49 14.05
N ALA A 266 3.88 -15.26 13.06
CA ALA A 266 4.81 -16.36 13.29
C ALA A 266 6.22 -15.90 13.71
N THR A 267 6.65 -14.72 13.28
CA THR A 267 8.01 -14.21 13.54
C THR A 267 8.04 -12.96 14.39
N PHE A 268 6.92 -12.62 15.06
CA PHE A 268 6.75 -11.37 15.80
C PHE A 268 7.15 -10.13 14.99
N GLY A 269 6.80 -10.13 13.70
CA GLY A 269 7.07 -9.03 12.77
C GLY A 269 8.44 -9.03 12.09
N ALA A 270 9.40 -9.86 12.49
CA ALA A 270 10.74 -9.85 11.87
C ALA A 270 10.70 -10.19 10.36
N GLY A 271 9.85 -11.14 9.97
CA GLY A 271 9.64 -11.55 8.59
C GLY A 271 9.08 -10.44 7.68
N LEU A 272 8.39 -9.44 8.25
CA LEU A 272 7.84 -8.32 7.50
C LEU A 272 8.91 -7.48 6.83
N LEU A 273 10.13 -7.45 7.38
CA LEU A 273 11.27 -6.78 6.75
C LEU A 273 11.51 -7.33 5.34
N ILE A 274 11.36 -8.63 5.13
CA ILE A 274 11.62 -9.26 3.83
C ILE A 274 10.35 -9.31 2.98
N THR A 275 9.20 -9.63 3.57
CA THR A 275 7.97 -9.87 2.82
C THR A 275 7.33 -8.58 2.28
N ILE A 276 7.47 -7.45 2.97
CA ILE A 276 6.98 -6.14 2.48
C ILE A 276 7.67 -5.73 1.16
N PRO A 277 9.00 -5.61 1.08
CA PRO A 277 9.64 -5.23 -0.18
C PRO A 277 9.45 -6.30 -1.27
N MET A 278 9.33 -7.59 -0.90
CA MET A 278 9.02 -8.66 -1.84
C MET A 278 7.62 -8.51 -2.45
N SER A 279 6.66 -8.02 -1.67
CA SER A 279 5.31 -7.71 -2.14
C SER A 279 5.33 -6.64 -3.23
N TYR A 280 6.09 -5.55 -3.04
CA TYR A 280 6.27 -4.50 -4.04
C TYR A 280 7.00 -5.00 -5.30
N LEU A 281 8.01 -5.84 -5.10
CA LEU A 281 8.75 -6.47 -6.18
C LEU A 281 7.82 -7.31 -7.06
N MET A 282 7.02 -8.18 -6.45
CA MET A 282 6.04 -9.02 -7.13
C MET A 282 5.03 -8.19 -7.93
N MET A 283 4.46 -7.15 -7.31
CA MET A 283 3.51 -6.26 -7.99
C MET A 283 4.16 -5.59 -9.21
N THR A 284 5.40 -5.14 -9.10
CA THR A 284 6.11 -4.51 -10.23
C THR A 284 6.41 -5.52 -11.33
N CYS A 285 6.83 -6.74 -10.99
CA CYS A 285 7.03 -7.82 -11.95
C CYS A 285 5.74 -8.13 -12.73
N ILE A 286 4.58 -8.18 -12.06
CA ILE A 286 3.29 -8.40 -12.72
C ILE A 286 2.96 -7.26 -13.68
N GLN A 287 3.19 -5.99 -13.30
CA GLN A 287 2.98 -4.82 -14.17
C GLN A 287 3.78 -4.95 -15.46
N PHE A 288 5.08 -5.21 -15.35
CA PHE A 288 5.96 -5.29 -16.51
C PHE A 288 5.69 -6.52 -17.38
N VAL A 289 5.51 -7.70 -16.79
CA VAL A 289 5.18 -8.91 -17.56
C VAL A 289 3.85 -8.76 -18.29
N SER A 290 2.83 -8.20 -17.62
CA SER A 290 1.55 -7.93 -18.26
C SER A 290 1.67 -6.95 -19.43
N TYR A 291 2.52 -5.93 -19.30
CA TYR A 291 2.71 -4.92 -20.35
C TYR A 291 3.45 -5.49 -21.56
N TYR A 292 4.49 -6.30 -21.33
CA TYR A 292 5.23 -6.95 -22.40
C TYR A 292 4.39 -8.01 -23.14
N ASP A 293 3.51 -8.72 -22.43
CA ASP A 293 2.54 -9.65 -23.02
C ASP A 293 1.53 -8.92 -23.93
N ASP A 294 1.00 -7.77 -23.49
CA ASP A 294 0.06 -6.95 -24.27
C ASP A 294 0.71 -6.24 -25.49
N THR A 295 1.97 -5.83 -25.35
CA THR A 295 2.73 -5.20 -26.45
C THR A 295 3.40 -6.21 -27.38
N HIS A 296 3.20 -7.52 -27.14
CA HIS A 296 3.85 -8.61 -27.87
C HIS A 296 5.39 -8.50 -27.94
N LYS A 297 5.99 -7.88 -26.92
CA LYS A 297 7.44 -7.74 -26.83
C LYS A 297 8.07 -9.01 -26.28
N LYS A 298 9.17 -9.43 -26.89
CA LYS A 298 9.99 -10.52 -26.36
C LYS A 298 10.64 -10.05 -25.06
N TYR A 299 10.67 -10.91 -24.04
CA TYR A 299 11.32 -10.59 -22.78
C TYR A 299 12.07 -11.78 -22.18
N PHE A 300 13.13 -11.48 -21.45
CA PHE A 300 13.95 -12.47 -20.74
C PHE A 300 13.31 -12.82 -19.39
N LEU A 301 13.00 -14.11 -19.17
CA LEU A 301 12.68 -14.65 -17.85
C LEU A 301 13.93 -15.03 -17.06
N GLY A 302 14.96 -15.51 -17.77
CA GLY A 302 16.26 -15.89 -17.25
C GLY A 302 17.33 -15.72 -18.33
N GLU A 303 18.57 -16.10 -18.05
CA GLU A 303 19.69 -15.96 -19.01
C GLU A 303 19.43 -16.71 -20.32
N ASP A 304 18.85 -17.92 -20.23
CA ASP A 304 18.55 -18.76 -21.39
C ASP A 304 17.06 -18.84 -21.76
N ASN A 305 16.18 -18.19 -20.99
CA ASN A 305 14.73 -18.32 -21.16
C ASN A 305 14.10 -17.02 -21.68
N ILE A 306 13.79 -16.99 -22.98
CA ILE A 306 13.15 -15.85 -23.65
C ILE A 306 11.70 -16.21 -23.94
N VAL A 307 10.77 -15.44 -23.37
CA VAL A 307 9.34 -15.56 -23.71
C VAL A 307 9.03 -14.70 -24.91
N ARG A 308 8.36 -15.32 -25.89
CA ARG A 308 7.73 -14.63 -27.00
C ARG A 308 6.21 -14.72 -26.76
N PRO A 309 5.54 -13.62 -26.41
CA PRO A 309 4.08 -13.62 -26.30
C PRO A 309 3.48 -14.05 -27.65
N LYS A 310 2.67 -15.12 -27.66
CA LYS A 310 1.96 -15.53 -28.88
C LYS A 310 0.94 -14.44 -29.23
N GLU A 311 0.86 -14.03 -30.50
CA GLU A 311 -0.31 -13.28 -30.97
C GLU A 311 -1.55 -14.16 -30.73
N ARG A 312 -2.60 -13.61 -30.10
CA ARG A 312 -3.88 -14.32 -30.00
C ARG A 312 -4.55 -14.24 -31.37
N THR A 313 -4.09 -15.03 -32.32
CA THR A 313 -4.90 -15.38 -33.48
C THR A 313 -6.11 -16.14 -32.96
N ASN A 314 -7.32 -15.77 -33.37
CA ASN A 314 -8.55 -16.50 -33.07
C ASN A 314 -8.62 -17.85 -33.81
N GLU A 315 -7.47 -18.45 -34.12
CA GLU A 315 -7.37 -19.68 -34.89
C GLU A 315 -7.08 -20.83 -33.93
N ASN A 316 -8.09 -21.68 -33.88
CA ASN A 316 -8.23 -22.99 -33.25
C ASN A 316 -7.04 -23.55 -32.46
N PHE A 317 -7.33 -23.84 -31.19
CA PHE A 317 -6.55 -24.68 -30.28
C PHE A 317 -6.26 -26.11 -30.79
N TYR A 318 -6.82 -26.50 -31.94
CA TYR A 318 -6.71 -27.84 -32.52
C TYR A 318 -5.60 -28.00 -33.56
N ASP A 319 -5.02 -26.92 -34.09
CA ASP A 319 -4.01 -27.02 -35.16
C ASP A 319 -2.59 -27.31 -34.62
N ASP A 320 -2.38 -27.23 -33.29
CA ASP A 320 -1.10 -27.57 -32.63
C ASP A 320 -0.94 -29.10 -32.34
N PHE A 321 -1.84 -29.95 -32.87
CA PHE A 321 -1.85 -31.42 -32.64
C PHE A 321 -1.78 -32.29 -33.91
N GLU A 322 -1.27 -31.79 -35.04
CA GLU A 322 -0.93 -32.66 -36.17
C GLU A 322 0.57 -32.96 -36.20
N LEU A 323 0.87 -34.27 -36.11
CA LEU A 323 2.18 -34.94 -36.10
C LEU A 323 2.96 -34.77 -37.40
#